data_AF-A0A929WI03-F1
#
_entry.id   AF-A0A929WI03-F1
#
_cell.length_a   1.000
_cell.length_b   1.000
_cell.length_c   1.000
_cell.angle_alpha   90.00
_cell.angle_beta   90.00
_cell.angle_gamma   90.00
#
_symmetry.space_group_name_H-M   'P 1'
#
loop_
_entity.id
_entity.type
_entity.pdbx_description
1 polymer ?
#
loop_
_entity_poly.entity_id
_entity_poly.type
_entity_poly.pdbx_seq_one_letter_code
_entity_poly.pdbx_strand_id
1 'polypeptide(L)'
;MNEIIKKEENEIQKASENEGLLVDANNQLEEVRLSIVQENTISIPIAELSSLGTAICSMIPSLRKITHKISFATDGLYRIVNAETGDILKNAKDGNFWGAMKSLKGTSKLAKLSEVESISGTVETFRAPLDPSTMMMAAALYSIQKELSNIEEMQKQIVSFLQFEKESEIEADIETLIDIAKKYTLNWDNEHFVTSNHKQMLDIQRTARKNMIAYQKQVDAVIEKKRLFLNQGEINRIFADLEKKFKYYRLSLYSYSLSSFMEIMLSGNFKEAYINGVKAEILDRQFQYRNLFDKGSLYLEKLGGSVLESYLLKGVGVAGETLGKVIGNIPYIKDGNVDEFLQDNGEKIIKNASNIKTKAVYDFSLLNNPGTGMIINKLNDMNRIYNHTAEICVDQNNIYLVQNQKQNI
;
A
#
# COMPACT_ATOMS: atom_id res chain seq x y z
N MET A 1 -68.81 -48.53 32.78
CA MET A 1 -67.62 -48.35 33.63
C MET A 1 -66.58 -49.36 33.14
N ASN A 2 -66.16 -49.28 31.87
CA ASN A 2 -65.28 -48.35 31.15
C ASN A 2 -63.81 -48.75 31.25
N GLU A 3 -63.33 -49.25 30.12
CA GLU A 3 -62.00 -49.75 29.78
C GLU A 3 -60.93 -48.66 29.65
N ILE A 4 -59.69 -49.13 29.71
CA ILE A 4 -58.41 -48.43 29.51
C ILE A 4 -58.19 -48.14 28.01
N ILE A 5 -57.53 -47.02 27.64
CA ILE A 5 -56.47 -46.89 26.62
C ILE A 5 -55.82 -45.48 26.68
N LYS A 6 -54.49 -45.45 26.47
CA LYS A 6 -53.49 -44.36 26.58
C LYS A 6 -53.70 -43.17 25.61
N LYS A 7 -53.14 -42.01 25.97
CA LYS A 7 -52.80 -40.91 25.03
C LYS A 7 -51.33 -40.52 25.21
N GLU A 8 -50.65 -40.38 24.08
CA GLU A 8 -49.20 -40.29 23.84
C GLU A 8 -48.54 -38.99 24.33
N GLU A 9 -47.23 -39.10 24.61
CA GLU A 9 -46.29 -37.99 24.70
C GLU A 9 -46.17 -37.26 23.35
N ASN A 10 -46.13 -35.93 23.40
CA ASN A 10 -45.47 -35.14 22.37
C ASN A 10 -44.59 -34.12 23.09
N GLU A 11 -43.30 -34.43 23.16
CA GLU A 11 -42.24 -33.46 23.38
C GLU A 11 -42.28 -32.42 22.25
N ILE A 12 -42.52 -31.16 22.59
CA ILE A 12 -42.16 -30.06 21.69
C ILE A 12 -40.82 -29.52 22.20
N GLN A 13 -39.73 -30.04 21.62
CA GLN A 13 -38.47 -29.32 21.55
C GLN A 13 -38.71 -28.04 20.72
N LYS A 14 -38.84 -26.90 21.39
CA LYS A 14 -38.59 -25.60 20.76
C LYS A 14 -37.10 -25.27 20.92
N ALA A 15 -36.27 -25.82 20.05
CA ALA A 15 -34.98 -25.20 19.76
C ALA A 15 -35.26 -23.97 18.89
N SER A 16 -34.73 -22.82 19.29
CA SER A 16 -35.14 -21.53 18.75
C SER A 16 -34.49 -21.28 17.38
N GLU A 17 -35.30 -21.29 16.31
CA GLU A 17 -34.85 -20.89 14.95
C GLU A 17 -34.28 -19.46 14.91
N ASN A 18 -34.56 -18.64 15.94
CA ASN A 18 -34.07 -17.28 16.07
C ASN A 18 -32.62 -17.17 16.59
N GLU A 19 -32.10 -18.13 17.35
CA GLU A 19 -30.70 -18.07 17.82
C GLU A 19 -29.72 -18.29 16.66
N GLY A 20 -30.03 -19.20 15.73
CA GLY A 20 -29.22 -19.44 14.53
C GLY A 20 -29.13 -18.20 13.63
N LEU A 21 -30.27 -17.54 13.38
CA LEU A 21 -30.32 -16.32 12.58
C LEU A 21 -29.59 -15.13 13.23
N LEU A 22 -29.62 -15.01 14.56
CA LEU A 22 -28.89 -13.97 15.29
C LEU A 22 -27.38 -14.23 15.29
N VAL A 23 -26.95 -15.49 15.37
CA VAL A 23 -25.54 -15.88 15.26
C VAL A 23 -25.01 -15.62 13.85
N ASP A 24 -25.78 -15.98 12.82
CA ASP A 24 -25.40 -15.74 11.42
C ASP A 24 -25.33 -14.24 11.09
N ALA A 25 -26.29 -13.46 11.57
CA ALA A 25 -26.27 -12.00 11.40
C ALA A 25 -25.07 -11.36 12.11
N ASN A 26 -24.72 -11.81 13.32
CA ASN A 26 -23.53 -11.31 14.03
C ASN A 26 -22.23 -11.72 13.34
N ASN A 27 -22.14 -12.95 12.82
CA ASN A 27 -20.98 -13.42 12.07
C ASN A 27 -20.78 -12.60 10.78
N GLN A 28 -21.85 -12.31 10.05
CA GLN A 28 -21.80 -11.42 8.87
C GLN A 28 -21.43 -9.98 9.25
N LEU A 29 -21.92 -9.48 10.38
CA LEU A 29 -21.55 -8.15 10.87
C LEU A 29 -20.08 -8.07 11.27
N GLU A 30 -19.55 -9.11 11.90
CA GLU A 30 -18.13 -9.22 12.25
C GLU A 30 -17.26 -9.40 11.01
N GLU A 31 -17.70 -10.16 10.00
CA GLU A 31 -17.00 -10.27 8.71
C GLU A 31 -16.93 -8.92 7.98
N VAL A 32 -18.04 -8.17 7.95
CA VAL A 32 -18.07 -6.80 7.41
C VAL A 32 -17.21 -5.84 8.24
N ARG A 33 -17.18 -5.97 9.57
CA ARG A 33 -16.30 -5.16 10.42
C ARG A 33 -14.83 -5.47 10.16
N LEU A 34 -14.48 -6.75 10.04
CA LEU A 34 -13.11 -7.18 9.72
C LEU A 34 -12.69 -6.70 8.33
N SER A 35 -13.57 -6.76 7.33
CA SER A 35 -13.28 -6.24 5.99
C SER A 35 -13.10 -4.72 5.99
N ILE A 36 -13.94 -3.98 6.72
CA ILE A 36 -13.81 -2.52 6.89
C ILE A 36 -12.51 -2.15 7.62
N VAL A 37 -12.12 -2.92 8.64
CA VAL A 37 -10.86 -2.72 9.37
C VAL A 37 -9.68 -3.02 8.45
N GLN A 38 -9.73 -4.07 7.64
CA GLN A 38 -8.67 -4.40 6.68
C GLN A 38 -8.53 -3.35 5.58
N GLU A 39 -9.63 -2.83 5.01
CA GLU A 39 -9.58 -1.76 4.01
C GLU A 39 -8.95 -0.47 4.58
N ASN A 40 -9.28 -0.12 5.83
CA ASN A 40 -8.85 1.11 6.48
C ASN A 40 -7.51 1.01 7.22
N THR A 41 -6.85 -0.16 7.24
CA THR A 41 -5.60 -0.37 8.01
C THR A 41 -4.41 -0.72 7.12
N ILE A 42 -3.28 -0.02 7.28
CA ILE A 42 -1.98 -0.47 6.74
C ILE A 42 -1.32 -1.37 7.78
N SER A 43 -1.05 -2.62 7.44
CA SER A 43 -0.32 -3.57 8.30
C SER A 43 1.13 -3.70 7.83
N ILE A 44 2.07 -3.59 8.77
CA ILE A 44 3.51 -3.67 8.53
C ILE A 44 4.11 -4.74 9.43
N PRO A 45 4.64 -5.84 8.88
CA PRO A 45 5.28 -6.86 9.69
C PRO A 45 6.57 -6.33 10.33
N ILE A 46 6.70 -6.49 11.65
CA ILE A 46 7.87 -6.06 12.42
C ILE A 46 9.15 -6.76 11.92
N ALA A 47 9.03 -7.96 11.36
CA ALA A 47 10.16 -8.69 10.77
C ALA A 47 10.81 -7.94 9.59
N GLU A 48 10.01 -7.27 8.77
CA GLU A 48 10.46 -6.52 7.58
C GLU A 48 11.16 -5.21 7.95
N LEU A 49 10.93 -4.70 9.17
CA LEU A 49 11.59 -3.50 9.66
C LEU A 49 13.10 -3.67 9.87
N SER A 50 13.57 -4.92 10.00
CA SER A 50 14.98 -5.23 10.23
C SER A 50 15.89 -4.87 9.04
N SER A 51 15.31 -4.68 7.85
CA SER A 51 16.03 -4.19 6.68
C SER A 51 16.03 -2.66 6.51
N LEU A 52 15.33 -1.92 7.38
CA LEU A 52 15.05 -0.48 7.19
C LEU A 52 16.00 0.42 7.99
N GLY A 53 17.31 0.31 7.78
CA GLY A 53 18.30 1.22 8.37
C GLY A 53 18.41 1.16 9.90
N THR A 54 19.45 1.78 10.46
CA THR A 54 19.77 1.65 11.88
C THR A 54 18.75 2.31 12.80
N ALA A 55 18.19 3.45 12.38
CA ALA A 55 17.18 4.19 13.16
C ALA A 55 15.93 3.35 13.45
N ILE A 56 15.32 2.73 12.43
CA ILE A 56 14.12 1.90 12.61
C ILE A 56 14.47 0.56 13.28
N CYS A 57 15.61 -0.05 12.92
CA CYS A 57 16.07 -1.27 13.58
C CYS A 57 16.23 -1.12 15.09
N SER A 58 16.68 0.06 15.55
CA SER A 58 16.83 0.36 16.98
C SER A 58 15.51 0.34 17.75
N MET A 59 14.39 0.51 17.06
CA MET A 59 13.04 0.50 17.62
C MET A 59 12.46 -0.91 17.77
N ILE A 60 12.95 -1.91 17.01
CA ILE A 60 12.42 -3.29 17.04
C ILE A 60 12.42 -3.91 18.46
N PRO A 61 13.49 -3.81 19.28
CA PRO A 61 13.45 -4.29 20.65
C PRO A 61 12.37 -3.63 21.51
N SER A 62 12.04 -2.37 21.18
CA SER A 62 10.98 -1.56 21.77
C SER A 62 9.59 -1.85 21.16
N LEU A 63 9.46 -2.63 20.09
CA LEU A 63 8.14 -3.11 19.65
C LEU A 63 7.80 -4.46 20.30
N ARG A 64 8.82 -5.22 20.71
CA ARG A 64 8.68 -6.60 21.20
C ARG A 64 8.51 -6.72 22.71
N LYS A 65 8.78 -5.66 23.47
CA LYS A 65 8.45 -5.61 24.89
C LYS A 65 7.02 -5.04 24.97
N ILE A 66 6.19 -5.48 25.90
CA ILE A 66 4.95 -4.77 26.31
C ILE A 66 4.86 -5.01 27.80
N THR A 67 4.86 -3.95 28.61
CA THR A 67 4.70 -4.21 30.03
C THR A 67 4.15 -3.05 30.83
N HIS A 68 3.49 -3.36 31.95
CA HIS A 68 2.83 -2.45 32.90
C HIS A 68 3.40 -2.64 34.31
N LYS A 69 3.65 -1.54 35.04
CA LYS A 69 3.93 -1.60 36.49
C LYS A 69 2.61 -1.47 37.24
N ILE A 70 2.19 -2.52 37.95
CA ILE A 70 1.01 -2.46 38.82
C ILE A 70 1.51 -2.47 40.26
N SER A 71 1.25 -1.40 41.00
CA SER A 71 1.33 -1.41 42.46
C SER A 71 -0.08 -1.67 42.99
N PHE A 72 -0.26 -2.77 43.72
CA PHE A 72 -1.48 -2.94 44.51
C PHE A 72 -1.34 -2.06 45.76
N ALA A 73 -2.30 -1.18 46.00
CA ALA A 73 -2.40 -0.52 47.30
C ALA A 73 -2.63 -1.61 48.35
N THR A 74 -1.66 -1.84 49.23
CA THR A 74 -1.77 -2.80 50.33
C THR A 74 -2.33 -2.17 51.60
N ASP A 75 -2.76 -0.90 51.53
CA ASP A 75 -3.35 -0.16 52.64
C ASP A 75 -4.57 -0.93 53.19
N GLY A 76 -4.47 -1.38 54.43
CA GLY A 76 -5.50 -2.18 55.11
C GLY A 76 -5.41 -3.69 54.87
N LEU A 77 -4.40 -4.20 54.15
CA LEU A 77 -4.12 -5.63 54.06
C LEU A 77 -3.21 -6.09 55.21
N TYR A 78 -3.66 -7.13 55.91
CA TYR A 78 -2.93 -7.75 57.01
C TYR A 78 -2.74 -9.25 56.75
N ARG A 79 -1.57 -9.78 57.11
CA ARG A 79 -1.31 -11.22 57.16
C ARG A 79 -1.30 -11.74 58.59
N ILE A 80 -1.68 -13.00 58.75
CA ILE A 80 -1.59 -13.70 60.04
C ILE A 80 -0.13 -14.16 60.23
N VAL A 81 0.49 -13.78 61.35
CA VAL A 81 1.90 -14.09 61.63
C VAL A 81 2.11 -15.18 62.69
N ASN A 82 1.03 -15.63 63.35
CA ASN A 82 1.08 -16.68 64.38
C ASN A 82 0.35 -17.96 63.97
N ALA A 83 0.15 -18.18 62.67
CA ALA A 83 -0.42 -19.41 62.14
C ALA A 83 0.65 -20.52 62.12
N GLU A 84 0.29 -21.69 62.63
CA GLU A 84 1.07 -22.93 62.54
C GLU A 84 0.43 -23.88 61.53
N THR A 85 1.18 -24.88 61.07
CA THR A 85 0.70 -25.87 60.09
C THR A 85 -0.60 -26.53 60.58
N GLY A 86 -1.66 -26.42 59.78
CA GLY A 86 -2.99 -26.98 60.06
C GLY A 86 -3.91 -26.11 60.92
N ASP A 87 -3.49 -24.91 61.31
CA ASP A 87 -4.41 -23.90 61.82
C ASP A 87 -5.33 -23.39 60.70
N ILE A 88 -6.61 -23.21 61.03
CA ILE A 88 -7.60 -22.62 60.11
C ILE A 88 -8.32 -21.47 60.79
N LEU A 89 -8.66 -20.43 60.02
CA LEU A 89 -9.50 -19.34 60.51
C LEU A 89 -10.88 -19.88 60.93
N LYS A 90 -11.43 -19.28 61.99
CA LYS A 90 -12.77 -19.64 62.45
C LYS A 90 -13.82 -18.93 61.60
N ASN A 91 -14.66 -19.71 60.94
CA ASN A 91 -15.77 -19.20 60.15
C ASN A 91 -16.90 -18.75 61.08
N ALA A 92 -17.43 -17.56 60.82
CA ALA A 92 -18.70 -17.09 61.31
C ALA A 92 -19.83 -17.68 60.46
N LYS A 93 -21.05 -17.68 61.01
CA LYS A 93 -22.23 -18.29 60.33
C LYS A 93 -22.66 -17.53 59.08
N ASP A 94 -22.22 -16.30 58.92
CA ASP A 94 -22.45 -15.41 57.78
C ASP A 94 -21.40 -15.58 56.66
N GLY A 95 -20.45 -16.50 56.81
CA GLY A 95 -19.37 -16.74 55.85
C GLY A 95 -18.13 -15.87 56.04
N ASN A 96 -18.14 -14.93 57.00
CA ASN A 96 -16.96 -14.16 57.38
C ASN A 96 -16.03 -14.97 58.29
N PHE A 97 -14.82 -14.46 58.52
CA PHE A 97 -13.87 -15.07 59.45
C PHE A 97 -13.71 -14.22 60.70
N TRP A 98 -13.66 -14.87 61.86
CA TRP A 98 -13.30 -14.22 63.12
C TRP A 98 -11.79 -13.95 63.18
N GLY A 99 -11.39 -12.97 64.01
CA GLY A 99 -9.98 -12.74 64.40
C GLY A 99 -9.38 -13.85 65.27
N ALA A 100 -9.80 -15.10 65.08
CA ALA A 100 -9.39 -16.27 65.84
C ALA A 100 -9.22 -17.49 64.91
N MET A 101 -8.26 -18.34 65.24
CA MET A 101 -7.96 -19.58 64.55
C MET A 101 -8.29 -20.79 65.43
N LYS A 102 -8.65 -21.90 64.79
CA LYS A 102 -8.77 -23.22 65.39
C LYS A 102 -7.51 -24.02 65.03
N SER A 103 -6.84 -24.56 66.04
CA SER A 103 -5.69 -25.44 65.84
C SER A 103 -6.11 -26.85 65.45
N LEU A 104 -5.16 -27.64 64.94
CA LEU A 104 -5.32 -29.08 64.72
C LEU A 104 -5.82 -29.83 65.96
N LYS A 105 -5.44 -29.38 67.16
CA LYS A 105 -5.86 -29.96 68.45
C LYS A 105 -7.24 -29.45 68.90
N GLY A 106 -7.93 -28.66 68.08
CA GLY A 106 -9.25 -28.11 68.37
C GLY A 106 -9.24 -26.90 69.30
N THR A 107 -8.07 -26.44 69.77
CA THR A 107 -7.95 -25.28 70.65
C THR A 107 -8.09 -23.97 69.87
N SER A 108 -8.58 -22.93 70.55
CA SER A 108 -8.76 -21.60 69.96
C SER A 108 -7.58 -20.70 70.31
N LYS A 109 -7.04 -19.96 69.33
CA LYS A 109 -6.10 -18.86 69.58
C LYS A 109 -6.49 -17.63 68.75
N LEU A 110 -6.16 -16.43 69.25
CA LEU A 110 -6.40 -15.19 68.51
C LEU A 110 -5.38 -15.05 67.37
N ALA A 111 -5.82 -14.48 66.24
CA ALA A 111 -4.94 -14.17 65.12
C ALA A 111 -4.11 -12.91 65.44
N LYS A 112 -2.79 -13.02 65.29
CA LYS A 112 -1.88 -11.87 65.33
C LYS A 112 -1.72 -11.38 63.89
N LEU A 113 -2.13 -10.15 63.66
CA LEU A 113 -2.10 -9.51 62.35
C LEU A 113 -0.86 -8.62 62.24
N SER A 114 -0.19 -8.68 61.10
CA SER A 114 0.87 -7.73 60.71
C SER A 114 0.50 -7.15 59.36
N GLU A 115 0.72 -5.85 59.20
CA GLU A 115 0.50 -5.17 57.93
C GLU A 115 1.36 -5.83 56.85
N VAL A 116 0.78 -6.01 55.67
CA VAL A 116 1.50 -6.55 54.52
C VAL A 116 2.39 -5.44 53.97
N GLU A 117 3.71 -5.63 54.04
CA GLU A 117 4.65 -4.76 53.34
C GLU A 117 4.28 -4.70 51.85
N SER A 118 4.43 -3.54 51.24
CA SER A 118 4.07 -3.29 49.84
C SER A 118 4.61 -4.40 48.92
N ILE A 119 3.70 -5.14 48.29
CA ILE A 119 4.06 -6.17 47.31
C ILE A 119 4.43 -5.44 46.01
N SER A 120 5.72 -5.39 45.71
CA SER A 120 6.19 -4.96 44.40
C SER A 120 6.41 -6.18 43.50
N GLY A 121 5.66 -6.25 42.41
CA GLY A 121 5.96 -7.15 41.30
C GLY A 121 6.64 -6.36 40.19
N THR A 122 7.71 -6.89 39.61
CA THR A 122 8.20 -6.43 38.31
C THR A 122 7.42 -7.10 37.21
N VAL A 123 6.72 -6.30 36.42
CA VAL A 123 6.49 -6.61 35.02
C VAL A 123 7.23 -5.49 34.24
N GLU A 124 8.18 -5.87 33.37
CA GLU A 124 9.18 -5.05 32.60
C GLU A 124 8.71 -3.80 31.80
N THR A 125 8.22 -2.73 32.41
CA THR A 125 7.72 -1.54 31.65
C THR A 125 8.80 -0.81 30.84
N PHE A 126 8.38 -0.30 29.67
CA PHE A 126 9.13 0.50 28.69
C PHE A 126 9.88 1.70 29.24
N ARG A 127 11.06 1.99 28.68
CA ARG A 127 11.76 3.26 28.87
C ARG A 127 12.12 4.01 27.58
N ALA A 128 11.91 3.45 26.39
CA ALA A 128 12.12 4.18 25.14
C ALA A 128 10.76 4.67 24.60
N PRO A 129 10.54 5.99 24.47
CA PRO A 129 9.40 6.51 23.73
C PRO A 129 9.46 5.97 22.29
N LEU A 130 8.40 5.30 21.83
CA LEU A 130 8.22 5.04 20.41
C LEU A 130 7.82 6.38 19.77
N ASP A 131 8.67 6.92 18.89
CA ASP A 131 8.34 8.13 18.15
C ASP A 131 7.36 7.78 17.02
N PRO A 132 6.12 8.30 17.04
CA PRO A 132 5.14 8.04 15.99
C PRO A 132 5.65 8.41 14.60
N SER A 133 6.50 9.45 14.51
CA SER A 133 7.09 9.89 13.24
C SER A 133 8.02 8.82 12.67
N THR A 134 8.83 8.19 13.51
CA THR A 134 9.68 7.04 13.13
C THR A 134 8.85 5.83 12.70
N MET A 135 7.71 5.57 13.35
CA MET A 135 6.79 4.49 12.94
C MET A 135 6.12 4.75 11.58
N MET A 136 5.72 6.00 11.33
CA MET A 136 5.17 6.42 10.04
C MET A 136 6.24 6.39 8.95
N MET A 137 7.48 6.77 9.26
CA MET A 137 8.61 6.62 8.33
C MET A 137 8.89 5.14 8.04
N ALA A 138 8.84 4.26 9.04
CA ALA A 138 8.96 2.82 8.84
C ALA A 138 7.88 2.28 7.89
N ALA A 139 6.63 2.74 8.04
CA ALA A 139 5.54 2.44 7.11
C ALA A 139 5.83 2.90 5.68
N ALA A 140 6.35 4.13 5.55
CA ALA A 140 6.66 4.71 4.25
C ALA A 140 7.79 3.95 3.54
N LEU A 141 8.87 3.65 4.26
CA LEU A 141 10.00 2.89 3.72
C LEU A 141 9.62 1.45 3.37
N TYR A 142 8.80 0.80 4.20
CA TYR A 142 8.26 -0.52 3.88
C TYR A 142 7.42 -0.49 2.59
N SER A 143 6.57 0.52 2.43
CA SER A 143 5.76 0.72 1.21
C SER A 143 6.60 0.92 -0.06
N ILE A 144 7.76 1.57 0.06
CA ILE A 144 8.74 1.69 -1.04
C ILE A 144 9.42 0.34 -1.29
N GLN A 145 9.92 -0.32 -0.24
CA GLN A 145 10.67 -1.57 -0.35
C GLN A 145 9.85 -2.67 -1.04
N LYS A 146 8.57 -2.82 -0.66
CA LYS A 146 7.66 -3.82 -1.25
C LYS A 146 7.50 -3.67 -2.76
N GLU A 147 7.58 -2.43 -3.22
CA GLU A 147 7.30 -2.02 -4.58
C GLU A 147 8.59 -1.77 -5.41
N LEU A 148 9.76 -1.77 -4.77
CA LEU A 148 11.01 -1.41 -5.42
C LEU A 148 11.33 -2.32 -6.62
N SER A 149 11.04 -3.63 -6.50
CA SER A 149 11.22 -4.58 -7.61
C SER A 149 10.33 -4.27 -8.81
N ASN A 150 9.08 -3.84 -8.59
CA ASN A 150 8.17 -3.46 -9.68
C ASN A 150 8.63 -2.14 -10.34
N ILE A 151 9.18 -1.19 -9.57
CA ILE A 151 9.80 0.04 -10.10
C ILE A 151 10.98 -0.29 -11.02
N GLU A 152 11.83 -1.23 -10.60
CA GLU A 152 12.98 -1.71 -11.38
C GLU A 152 12.56 -2.47 -12.64
N GLU A 153 11.56 -3.35 -12.53
CA GLU A 153 11.05 -4.08 -13.68
C GLU A 153 10.43 -3.13 -14.70
N MET A 154 9.60 -2.19 -14.25
CA MET A 154 9.00 -1.20 -15.14
C MET A 154 10.07 -0.35 -15.83
N GLN A 155 11.14 0.04 -15.14
CA GLN A 155 12.28 0.67 -15.78
C GLN A 155 12.87 -0.24 -16.87
N LYS A 156 13.25 -1.48 -16.53
CA LYS A 156 13.88 -2.41 -17.49
C LYS A 156 13.01 -2.58 -18.73
N GLN A 157 11.70 -2.70 -18.55
CA GLN A 157 10.74 -2.74 -19.65
C GLN A 157 10.82 -1.45 -20.48
N ILE A 158 10.74 -0.26 -19.88
CA ILE A 158 10.77 1.01 -20.62
C ILE A 158 12.12 1.23 -21.34
N VAL A 159 13.24 0.84 -20.73
CA VAL A 159 14.61 0.98 -21.26
C VAL A 159 14.90 -0.05 -22.35
N SER A 160 14.39 -1.29 -22.24
CA SER A 160 14.67 -2.39 -23.18
C SER A 160 14.30 -2.10 -24.65
N PHE A 161 13.49 -1.08 -24.88
CA PHE A 161 13.05 -0.65 -26.21
C PHE A 161 13.92 0.44 -26.85
N LEU A 162 14.97 0.89 -26.17
CA LEU A 162 15.91 1.92 -26.60
C LEU A 162 17.12 1.26 -27.30
N GLN A 163 17.61 1.85 -28.40
CA GLN A 163 18.59 1.21 -29.30
C GLN A 163 19.75 2.13 -29.76
N PHE A 164 19.79 3.45 -29.48
CA PHE A 164 20.91 4.36 -29.79
C PHE A 164 21.10 5.63 -28.89
N GLU A 165 22.32 5.75 -28.35
CA GLU A 165 23.25 6.87 -28.01
C GLU A 165 22.79 8.26 -27.53
N LYS A 166 21.59 8.78 -27.87
CA LYS A 166 21.01 9.95 -27.14
C LYS A 166 20.35 9.54 -25.80
N GLU A 167 20.64 8.31 -25.39
CA GLU A 167 20.01 7.48 -24.37
C GLU A 167 20.64 7.59 -22.99
N SER A 168 21.94 7.85 -22.92
CA SER A 168 22.69 7.68 -21.66
C SER A 168 22.31 8.68 -20.58
N GLU A 169 21.83 9.88 -20.91
CA GLU A 169 21.42 10.87 -19.89
C GLU A 169 20.13 10.44 -19.18
N ILE A 170 19.07 10.08 -19.93
CA ILE A 170 17.79 9.68 -19.31
C ILE A 170 17.91 8.30 -18.64
N GLU A 171 18.68 7.39 -19.22
CA GLU A 171 18.99 6.09 -18.62
C GLU A 171 19.76 6.27 -17.31
N ALA A 172 20.85 7.05 -17.30
CA ALA A 172 21.62 7.34 -16.09
C ALA A 172 20.79 8.06 -15.03
N ASP A 173 19.90 8.97 -15.42
CA ASP A 173 18.97 9.63 -14.48
C ASP A 173 18.06 8.60 -13.79
N ILE A 174 17.56 7.59 -14.51
CA ILE A 174 16.70 6.57 -13.90
C ILE A 174 17.49 5.58 -13.05
N GLU A 175 18.66 5.15 -13.50
CA GLU A 175 19.54 4.32 -12.68
C GLU A 175 19.88 5.03 -11.36
N THR A 176 20.18 6.32 -11.45
CA THR A 176 20.41 7.19 -10.29
C THR A 176 19.19 7.24 -9.38
N LEU A 177 17.99 7.42 -9.93
CA LEU A 177 16.74 7.45 -9.15
C LEU A 177 16.53 6.17 -8.33
N ILE A 178 16.77 5.02 -8.95
CA ILE A 178 16.58 3.71 -8.32
C ILE A 178 17.65 3.46 -7.26
N ASP A 179 18.90 3.80 -7.56
CA ASP A 179 19.99 3.70 -6.59
C ASP A 179 19.72 4.58 -5.36
N ILE A 180 19.20 5.79 -5.55
CA ILE A 180 18.80 6.68 -4.45
C ILE A 180 17.61 6.12 -3.68
N ALA A 181 16.58 5.61 -4.36
CA ALA A 181 15.42 4.99 -3.70
C ALA A 181 15.84 3.79 -2.84
N LYS A 182 16.76 2.95 -3.33
CA LYS A 182 17.37 1.85 -2.58
C LYS A 182 18.14 2.33 -1.37
N LYS A 183 19.04 3.31 -1.56
CA LYS A 183 19.91 3.81 -0.50
C LYS A 183 19.13 4.59 0.56
N TYR A 184 18.02 5.22 0.19
CA TYR A 184 17.19 6.00 1.11
C TYR A 184 16.65 5.14 2.27
N THR A 185 16.32 3.86 2.06
CA THR A 185 15.86 2.97 3.14
C THR A 185 16.87 2.80 4.27
N LEU A 186 18.15 3.06 3.99
CA LEU A 186 19.26 2.97 4.95
C LEU A 186 19.82 4.34 5.37
N ASN A 187 19.41 5.44 4.72
CA ASN A 187 20.03 6.76 4.87
C ASN A 187 19.01 7.90 5.05
N TRP A 188 17.75 7.60 5.34
CA TRP A 188 16.69 8.60 5.49
C TRP A 188 16.96 9.61 6.63
N ASP A 189 17.69 9.19 7.66
CA ASP A 189 18.10 9.99 8.82
C ASP A 189 19.46 10.69 8.64
N ASN A 190 20.12 10.49 7.50
CA ASN A 190 21.39 11.12 7.18
C ASN A 190 21.18 12.43 6.41
N GLU A 191 21.33 13.56 7.10
CA GLU A 191 21.10 14.91 6.55
C GLU A 191 21.91 15.20 5.28
N HIS A 192 23.17 14.76 5.22
CA HIS A 192 24.01 14.96 4.04
C HIS A 192 23.51 14.17 2.84
N PHE A 193 23.13 12.90 3.05
CA PHE A 193 22.52 12.07 2.02
C PHE A 193 21.22 12.71 1.53
N VAL A 194 20.33 13.07 2.46
CA VAL A 194 19.02 13.65 2.14
C VAL A 194 19.14 14.94 1.34
N THR A 195 19.96 15.89 1.81
CA THR A 195 20.10 17.20 1.17
C THR A 195 20.74 17.11 -0.21
N SER A 196 21.81 16.31 -0.35
CA SER A 196 22.49 16.15 -1.64
C SER A 196 21.57 15.51 -2.69
N ASN A 197 20.86 14.45 -2.30
CA ASN A 197 19.97 13.73 -3.21
C ASN A 197 18.68 14.51 -3.49
N HIS A 198 18.18 15.33 -2.55
CA HIS A 198 17.04 16.23 -2.79
C HIS A 198 17.33 17.18 -3.95
N LYS A 199 18.51 17.82 -3.95
CA LYS A 199 18.97 18.65 -5.06
C LYS A 199 19.05 17.85 -6.37
N GLN A 200 19.59 16.64 -6.32
CA GLN A 200 19.68 15.76 -7.49
C GLN A 200 18.29 15.40 -8.05
N MET A 201 17.27 15.22 -7.21
CA MET A 201 15.89 15.00 -7.66
C MET A 201 15.36 16.20 -8.43
N LEU A 202 15.60 17.41 -7.93
CA LEU A 202 15.16 18.65 -8.59
C LEU A 202 15.86 18.84 -9.96
N ASP A 203 17.15 18.49 -10.04
CA ASP A 203 17.90 18.53 -11.30
C ASP A 203 17.35 17.51 -12.32
N ILE A 204 17.08 16.26 -11.90
CA ILE A 204 16.46 15.23 -12.75
C ILE A 204 15.06 15.65 -13.20
N GLN A 205 14.23 16.20 -12.31
CA GLN A 205 12.93 16.74 -12.68
C GLN A 205 13.04 17.81 -13.76
N ARG A 206 14.02 18.72 -13.66
CA ARG A 206 14.26 19.76 -14.67
C ARG A 206 14.64 19.15 -16.02
N THR A 207 15.56 18.19 -16.03
CA THR A 207 15.99 17.47 -17.25
C THR A 207 14.82 16.72 -17.89
N ALA A 208 14.06 15.96 -17.10
CA ALA A 208 12.87 15.26 -17.54
C ALA A 208 11.81 16.21 -18.13
N ARG A 209 11.52 17.35 -17.47
CA ARG A 209 10.61 18.38 -18.00
C ARG A 209 11.08 18.92 -19.35
N LYS A 210 12.37 19.24 -19.48
CA LYS A 210 12.97 19.71 -20.74
C LYS A 210 12.78 18.68 -21.86
N ASN A 211 13.03 17.41 -21.56
CA ASN A 211 12.89 16.32 -22.52
C ASN A 211 11.43 16.11 -22.94
N MET A 212 10.48 16.09 -21.99
CA MET A 212 9.04 16.04 -22.29
C MET A 212 8.62 17.15 -23.26
N ILE A 213 9.00 18.41 -22.98
CA ILE A 213 8.69 19.56 -23.86
C ILE A 213 9.32 19.38 -25.24
N ALA A 214 10.56 18.90 -25.31
CA ALA A 214 11.26 18.69 -26.58
C ALA A 214 10.59 17.61 -27.42
N TYR A 215 10.21 16.47 -26.83
CA TYR A 215 9.53 15.39 -27.55
C TYR A 215 8.11 15.75 -27.94
N GLN A 216 7.38 16.49 -27.10
CA GLN A 216 6.07 17.03 -27.47
C GLN A 216 6.16 17.84 -28.77
N LYS A 217 7.06 18.85 -28.81
CA LYS A 217 7.27 19.68 -30.01
C LYS A 217 7.70 18.87 -31.23
N GLN A 218 8.55 17.86 -31.03
CA GLN A 218 9.01 17.01 -32.13
C GLN A 218 7.90 16.12 -32.68
N VAL A 219 7.00 15.60 -31.84
CA VAL A 219 5.85 14.82 -32.29
C VAL A 219 4.85 15.74 -33.00
N ASP A 220 4.53 16.89 -32.42
CA ASP A 220 3.65 17.90 -33.05
C ASP A 220 4.15 18.27 -34.45
N ALA A 221 5.45 18.54 -34.61
CA ALA A 221 6.06 18.83 -35.91
C ALA A 221 5.94 17.68 -36.92
N VAL A 222 5.92 16.41 -36.47
CA VAL A 222 5.72 15.25 -37.34
C VAL A 222 4.26 15.15 -37.79
N ILE A 223 3.31 15.30 -36.87
CA ILE A 223 1.87 15.13 -37.14
C ILE A 223 1.25 16.32 -37.89
N GLU A 224 1.76 17.54 -37.71
CA GLU A 224 1.27 18.75 -38.41
C GLU A 224 1.76 18.83 -39.86
N LYS A 225 2.83 18.10 -40.20
CA LYS A 225 3.38 18.09 -41.55
C LYS A 225 2.41 17.42 -42.52
N LYS A 226 1.80 18.23 -43.41
CA LYS A 226 1.01 17.73 -44.54
C LYS A 226 1.93 16.95 -45.49
N ARG A 227 1.63 15.67 -45.68
CA ARG A 227 2.35 14.77 -46.60
C ARG A 227 1.34 14.16 -47.57
N LEU A 228 1.63 14.23 -48.86
CA LEU A 228 0.82 13.65 -49.93
C LEU A 228 1.67 12.62 -50.67
N PHE A 229 1.05 11.56 -51.19
CA PHE A 229 1.69 10.53 -52.01
C PHE A 229 2.88 9.82 -51.35
N LEU A 230 2.72 9.40 -50.08
CA LEU A 230 3.74 8.61 -49.39
C LEU A 230 3.74 7.15 -49.86
N ASN A 231 4.94 6.60 -50.06
CA ASN A 231 5.09 5.16 -50.26
C ASN A 231 5.21 4.40 -48.92
N GLN A 232 5.11 3.07 -48.96
CA GLN A 232 5.15 2.23 -47.75
C GLN A 232 6.46 2.38 -46.95
N GLY A 233 7.60 2.59 -47.62
CA GLY A 233 8.89 2.79 -46.95
C GLY A 233 8.93 4.08 -46.15
N GLU A 234 8.33 5.14 -46.67
CA GLU A 234 8.21 6.43 -45.98
C GLU A 234 7.24 6.35 -44.79
N ILE A 235 6.11 5.65 -44.93
CA ILE A 235 5.18 5.39 -43.83
C ILE A 235 5.87 4.63 -42.70
N ASN A 236 6.63 3.58 -43.01
CA ASN A 236 7.39 2.82 -42.01
C ASN A 236 8.43 3.69 -41.29
N ARG A 237 9.09 4.61 -42.00
CA ARG A 237 10.02 5.57 -41.38
C ARG A 237 9.32 6.52 -40.43
N ILE A 238 8.14 7.03 -40.80
CA ILE A 238 7.32 7.90 -39.93
C ILE A 238 6.87 7.13 -38.68
N PHE A 239 6.41 5.89 -38.85
CA PHE A 239 6.03 5.03 -37.74
C PHE A 239 7.17 4.84 -36.75
N ALA A 240 8.34 4.40 -37.23
CA ALA A 240 9.52 4.21 -36.38
C ALA A 240 9.98 5.52 -35.70
N ASP A 241 9.87 6.64 -36.42
CA ASP A 241 10.24 7.97 -35.90
C ASP A 241 9.28 8.48 -34.81
N LEU A 242 7.98 8.17 -34.90
CA LEU A 242 6.99 8.46 -33.85
C LEU A 242 7.12 7.50 -32.67
N GLU A 243 7.26 6.20 -32.93
CA GLU A 243 7.50 5.18 -31.90
C GLU A 243 8.71 5.56 -31.03
N LYS A 244 9.82 5.92 -31.67
CA LYS A 244 11.03 6.37 -31.00
C LYS A 244 10.76 7.60 -30.10
N LYS A 245 10.04 8.61 -30.60
CA LYS A 245 9.72 9.81 -29.79
C LYS A 245 8.82 9.48 -28.60
N PHE A 246 7.81 8.63 -28.77
CA PHE A 246 6.92 8.24 -27.68
C PHE A 246 7.61 7.39 -26.62
N LYS A 247 8.57 6.54 -26.99
CA LYS A 247 9.42 5.81 -26.04
C LYS A 247 10.19 6.79 -25.12
N TYR A 248 10.86 7.78 -25.69
CA TYR A 248 11.60 8.75 -24.87
C TYR A 248 10.72 9.72 -24.09
N TYR A 249 9.57 10.12 -24.65
CA TYR A 249 8.61 10.92 -23.89
C TYR A 249 8.07 10.11 -22.69
N ARG A 250 7.69 8.85 -22.90
CA ARG A 250 7.28 7.94 -21.82
C ARG A 250 8.36 7.82 -20.75
N LEU A 251 9.61 7.59 -21.15
CA LEU A 251 10.76 7.51 -20.24
C LEU A 251 10.93 8.80 -19.43
N SER A 252 10.86 9.97 -20.09
CA SER A 252 10.99 11.27 -19.43
C SER A 252 9.87 11.51 -18.42
N LEU A 253 8.63 11.13 -18.75
CA LEU A 253 7.49 11.24 -17.84
C LEU A 253 7.62 10.28 -16.64
N TYR A 254 8.18 9.09 -16.85
CA TYR A 254 8.49 8.15 -15.78
C TYR A 254 9.57 8.72 -14.83
N SER A 255 10.71 9.19 -15.36
CA SER A 255 11.77 9.84 -14.57
C SER A 255 11.24 11.04 -13.79
N TYR A 256 10.41 11.87 -14.43
CA TYR A 256 9.76 13.00 -13.77
C TYR A 256 8.92 12.58 -12.57
N SER A 257 8.12 11.54 -12.75
CA SER A 257 7.19 11.08 -11.73
C SER A 257 7.93 10.45 -10.55
N LEU A 258 8.91 9.57 -10.83
CA LEU A 258 9.71 8.93 -9.79
C LEU A 258 10.57 9.94 -9.01
N SER A 259 11.21 10.89 -9.70
CA SER A 259 11.95 11.98 -9.05
C SER A 259 11.05 12.92 -8.24
N SER A 260 9.80 13.13 -8.64
CA SER A 260 8.83 13.91 -7.87
C SER A 260 8.40 13.20 -6.58
N PHE A 261 8.20 11.88 -6.65
CA PHE A 261 7.95 11.07 -5.46
C PHE A 261 9.15 11.08 -4.50
N MET A 262 10.36 10.84 -5.01
CA MET A 262 11.57 10.84 -4.18
C MET A 262 11.90 12.22 -3.62
N GLU A 263 11.56 13.30 -4.31
CA GLU A 263 11.69 14.67 -3.79
C GLU A 263 10.82 14.87 -2.54
N ILE A 264 9.58 14.36 -2.51
CA ILE A 264 8.74 14.41 -1.30
C ILE A 264 9.39 13.63 -0.16
N MET A 265 9.90 12.43 -0.43
CA MET A 265 10.57 11.59 0.58
C MET A 265 11.81 12.30 1.15
N LEU A 266 12.63 12.89 0.29
CA LEU A 266 13.87 13.56 0.69
C LEU A 266 13.61 14.93 1.33
N SER A 267 12.58 15.67 0.91
CA SER A 267 12.24 16.95 1.56
C SER A 267 11.57 16.77 2.92
N GLY A 268 10.99 15.60 3.18
CA GLY A 268 10.15 15.36 4.36
C GLY A 268 8.85 16.17 4.34
N ASN A 269 8.48 16.80 3.22
CA ASN A 269 7.28 17.62 3.12
C ASN A 269 6.05 16.75 2.83
N PHE A 270 5.56 16.06 3.85
CA PHE A 270 4.42 15.15 3.72
C PHE A 270 3.05 15.83 3.86
N LYS A 271 2.97 17.16 3.78
CA LYS A 271 1.69 17.88 3.86
C LYS A 271 0.76 17.44 2.75
N GLU A 272 -0.49 17.10 3.08
CA GLU A 272 -1.49 16.62 2.12
C GLU A 272 -1.63 17.51 0.87
N ALA A 273 -1.67 18.83 1.05
CA ALA A 273 -1.76 19.78 -0.06
C ALA A 273 -0.56 19.69 -1.01
N TYR A 274 0.65 19.44 -0.47
CA TYR A 274 1.86 19.31 -1.29
C TYR A 274 1.85 17.98 -2.07
N ILE A 275 1.58 16.86 -1.40
CA ILE A 275 1.49 15.54 -2.04
C ILE A 275 0.42 15.55 -3.14
N ASN A 276 -0.76 16.11 -2.86
CA ASN A 276 -1.84 16.21 -3.84
C ASN A 276 -1.51 17.16 -4.99
N GLY A 277 -0.79 18.25 -4.74
CA GLY A 277 -0.28 19.14 -5.79
C GLY A 277 0.66 18.41 -6.75
N VAL A 278 1.67 17.71 -6.22
CA VAL A 278 2.61 16.90 -7.02
C VAL A 278 1.87 15.80 -7.80
N LYS A 279 0.93 15.10 -7.15
CA LYS A 279 0.09 14.09 -7.79
C LYS A 279 -0.69 14.68 -8.96
N ALA A 280 -1.32 15.85 -8.78
CA ALA A 280 -2.07 16.53 -9.82
C ALA A 280 -1.19 16.92 -11.01
N GLU A 281 0.03 17.41 -10.77
CA GLU A 281 0.99 17.70 -11.85
C GLU A 281 1.37 16.47 -12.67
N ILE A 282 1.59 15.32 -12.01
CA ILE A 282 1.89 14.07 -12.72
C ILE A 282 0.69 13.64 -13.58
N LEU A 283 -0.53 13.71 -13.04
CA LEU A 283 -1.76 13.36 -13.76
C LEU A 283 -2.01 14.28 -14.97
N ASP A 284 -1.77 15.58 -14.83
CA ASP A 284 -1.86 16.54 -15.95
C ASP A 284 -0.88 16.18 -17.07
N ARG A 285 0.37 15.84 -16.73
CA ARG A 285 1.37 15.41 -17.72
C ARG A 285 1.02 14.07 -18.36
N GLN A 286 0.47 13.12 -17.61
CA GLN A 286 -0.08 11.87 -18.17
C GLN A 286 -1.17 12.17 -19.20
N PHE A 287 -2.08 13.10 -18.88
CA PHE A 287 -3.15 13.50 -19.78
C PHE A 287 -2.59 14.13 -21.07
N GLN A 288 -1.63 15.04 -20.95
CA GLN A 288 -0.96 15.66 -22.11
C GLN A 288 -0.24 14.63 -22.99
N TYR A 289 0.47 13.69 -22.37
CA TYR A 289 1.13 12.57 -23.07
C TYR A 289 0.13 11.73 -23.86
N ARG A 290 -0.96 11.28 -23.23
CA ARG A 290 -1.98 10.42 -23.86
C ARG A 290 -2.70 11.14 -25.00
N ASN A 291 -3.07 12.41 -24.80
CA ASN A 291 -3.70 13.21 -25.86
C ASN A 291 -2.77 13.35 -27.08
N LEU A 292 -1.47 13.54 -26.86
CA LEU A 292 -0.50 13.57 -27.96
C LEU A 292 -0.34 12.19 -28.63
N PHE A 293 -0.34 11.11 -27.83
CA PHE A 293 -0.32 9.73 -28.34
C PHE A 293 -1.53 9.43 -29.23
N ASP A 294 -2.72 9.87 -28.83
CA ASP A 294 -3.95 9.71 -29.60
C ASP A 294 -3.85 10.45 -30.95
N LYS A 295 -3.36 11.69 -30.95
CA LYS A 295 -3.11 12.45 -32.19
C LYS A 295 -2.10 11.76 -33.09
N GLY A 296 -1.01 11.24 -32.53
CA GLY A 296 0.00 10.48 -33.26
C GLY A 296 -0.56 9.19 -33.88
N SER A 297 -1.39 8.47 -33.13
CA SER A 297 -2.05 7.25 -33.58
C SER A 297 -3.02 7.52 -34.74
N LEU A 298 -3.87 8.54 -34.60
CA LEU A 298 -4.78 8.99 -35.66
C LEU A 298 -4.04 9.46 -36.92
N TYR A 299 -2.88 10.10 -36.74
CA TYR A 299 -2.04 10.51 -37.87
C TYR A 299 -1.50 9.29 -38.62
N LEU A 300 -0.97 8.29 -37.90
CA LEU A 300 -0.46 7.06 -38.51
C LEU A 300 -1.56 6.26 -39.22
N GLU A 301 -2.76 6.19 -38.64
CA GLU A 301 -3.93 5.57 -39.25
C GLU A 301 -4.27 6.21 -40.60
N LYS A 302 -4.34 7.55 -40.64
CA LYS A 302 -4.62 8.32 -41.87
C LYS A 302 -3.55 8.12 -42.95
N LEU A 303 -2.28 7.95 -42.57
CA LEU A 303 -1.19 7.73 -43.52
C LEU A 303 -1.20 6.32 -44.12
N GLY A 304 -1.65 5.31 -43.38
CA GLY A 304 -1.59 3.89 -43.78
C GLY A 304 -2.91 3.31 -44.31
N GLY A 305 -3.79 4.13 -44.90
CA GLY A 305 -5.19 3.82 -45.23
C GLY A 305 -5.52 2.38 -45.67
N SER A 306 -6.69 1.85 -45.29
CA SER A 306 -7.22 0.48 -45.46
C SER A 306 -6.38 -0.69 -44.92
N VAL A 307 -5.06 -0.53 -44.77
CA VAL A 307 -4.14 -1.56 -44.22
C VAL A 307 -4.08 -1.50 -42.68
N LEU A 308 -4.36 -0.35 -42.07
CA LEU A 308 -4.49 -0.18 -40.61
C LEU A 308 -5.93 -0.28 -40.10
N GLU A 309 -6.91 -0.04 -40.98
CA GLU A 309 -8.35 0.02 -40.69
C GLU A 309 -8.94 -1.34 -40.25
N SER A 310 -8.29 -2.46 -40.57
CA SER A 310 -8.72 -3.79 -40.11
C SER A 310 -8.07 -4.26 -38.79
N TYR A 311 -7.02 -3.57 -38.32
CA TYR A 311 -6.22 -4.02 -37.17
C TYR A 311 -6.37 -3.13 -35.93
N LEU A 312 -6.57 -1.81 -36.11
CA LEU A 312 -6.94 -0.91 -35.00
C LEU A 312 -8.39 -1.13 -34.54
N LEU A 313 -9.30 -1.46 -35.48
CA LEU A 313 -10.73 -1.68 -35.22
C LEU A 313 -11.10 -3.07 -34.68
N LYS A 314 -10.15 -4.01 -34.60
CA LYS A 314 -10.40 -5.38 -34.07
C LYS A 314 -9.79 -5.65 -32.69
N GLY A 315 -9.17 -4.64 -32.08
CA GLY A 315 -8.57 -4.74 -30.74
C GLY A 315 -9.54 -4.59 -29.57
N VAL A 316 -10.65 -3.86 -29.73
CA VAL A 316 -11.81 -3.84 -28.82
C VAL A 316 -13.03 -3.49 -29.67
N GLY A 317 -14.13 -4.23 -29.50
CA GLY A 317 -15.28 -4.16 -30.40
C GLY A 317 -16.00 -2.80 -30.48
N VAL A 318 -16.51 -2.55 -31.69
CA VAL A 318 -17.64 -1.69 -32.08
C VAL A 318 -17.33 -0.24 -32.50
N ALA A 319 -17.50 -0.08 -33.82
CA ALA A 319 -17.83 1.08 -34.66
C ALA A 319 -18.24 2.42 -34.02
N GLY A 320 -17.79 3.49 -34.67
CA GLY A 320 -18.61 4.68 -34.95
C GLY A 320 -18.79 5.71 -33.83
N GLU A 321 -18.23 6.90 -34.06
CA GLU A 321 -18.64 8.20 -33.51
C GLU A 321 -18.35 8.61 -32.05
N THR A 322 -17.83 7.79 -31.14
CA THR A 322 -17.46 8.32 -29.80
C THR A 322 -16.18 7.73 -29.22
N LEU A 323 -15.03 8.15 -29.75
CA LEU A 323 -13.69 7.84 -29.18
C LEU A 323 -13.38 8.62 -27.88
N GLY A 324 -14.29 9.45 -27.38
CA GLY A 324 -14.17 10.11 -26.07
C GLY A 324 -14.49 9.21 -24.86
N LYS A 325 -14.97 7.98 -25.06
CA LYS A 325 -15.40 7.10 -23.95
C LYS A 325 -14.63 5.77 -23.80
N VAL A 326 -13.82 5.37 -24.78
CA VAL A 326 -13.20 4.02 -24.75
C VAL A 326 -11.83 3.99 -24.05
N ILE A 327 -11.15 5.12 -23.89
CA ILE A 327 -9.95 5.23 -23.02
C ILE A 327 -10.36 5.50 -21.55
N GLY A 328 -11.65 5.73 -21.29
CA GLY A 328 -12.21 5.80 -19.94
C GLY A 328 -12.32 4.45 -19.22
N ASN A 329 -12.06 3.34 -19.92
CA ASN A 329 -12.22 1.98 -19.41
C ASN A 329 -10.94 1.15 -19.43
N ILE A 330 -9.74 1.76 -19.37
CA ILE A 330 -8.65 1.05 -18.68
C ILE A 330 -9.13 1.06 -17.22
N PRO A 331 -9.48 -0.10 -16.62
CA PRO A 331 -9.88 -0.10 -15.23
C PRO A 331 -8.76 0.58 -14.47
N TYR A 332 -9.10 1.61 -13.70
CA TYR A 332 -8.27 2.00 -12.58
C TYR A 332 -8.24 0.73 -11.73
N ILE A 333 -7.24 -0.13 -11.91
CA ILE A 333 -7.16 -1.37 -11.15
C ILE A 333 -6.83 -0.91 -9.75
N LYS A 334 -7.88 -0.78 -8.96
CA LYS A 334 -7.79 -0.34 -7.59
C LYS A 334 -7.07 -1.38 -6.75
N ASP A 335 -6.99 -2.65 -7.23
CA ASP A 335 -6.47 -3.78 -6.45
C ASP A 335 -5.74 -4.89 -7.26
N GLY A 336 -5.09 -4.59 -8.39
CA GLY A 336 -4.43 -5.63 -9.21
C GLY A 336 -3.31 -5.10 -10.11
N ASN A 337 -2.29 -5.93 -10.30
CA ASN A 337 -1.09 -5.58 -11.06
C ASN A 337 -1.43 -5.31 -12.53
N VAL A 338 -0.83 -4.26 -13.10
CA VAL A 338 -0.90 -3.92 -14.53
C VAL A 338 -0.44 -5.09 -15.41
N ASP A 339 0.40 -5.97 -14.86
CA ASP A 339 0.89 -7.18 -15.50
C ASP A 339 -0.23 -8.14 -15.88
N GLU A 340 -1.29 -8.28 -15.08
CA GLU A 340 -2.38 -9.24 -15.36
C GLU A 340 -3.16 -8.86 -16.63
N PHE A 341 -3.41 -7.56 -16.82
CA PHE A 341 -4.04 -7.04 -18.04
C PHE A 341 -3.12 -7.17 -19.28
N LEU A 342 -1.81 -7.00 -19.10
CA LEU A 342 -0.81 -7.12 -20.17
C LEU A 342 -0.52 -8.59 -20.54
N GLN A 343 -0.59 -9.50 -19.58
CA GLN A 343 -0.31 -10.93 -19.73
C GLN A 343 -1.50 -11.66 -20.38
N ASP A 344 -2.73 -11.37 -19.94
CA ASP A 344 -3.95 -12.00 -20.49
C ASP A 344 -4.27 -11.56 -21.92
N ASN A 345 -4.00 -10.30 -22.25
CA ASN A 345 -4.21 -9.78 -23.60
C ASN A 345 -2.99 -10.05 -24.51
N GLY A 346 -1.78 -10.06 -23.95
CA GLY A 346 -0.55 -10.34 -24.69
C GLY A 346 -0.50 -11.76 -25.24
N GLU A 347 -0.84 -12.78 -24.45
CA GLU A 347 -0.79 -14.18 -24.91
C GLU A 347 -1.78 -14.49 -26.04
N LYS A 348 -2.98 -13.87 -26.02
CA LYS A 348 -4.00 -14.06 -27.05
C LYS A 348 -3.65 -13.37 -28.37
N ILE A 349 -2.94 -12.25 -28.32
CA ILE A 349 -2.48 -11.52 -29.50
C ILE A 349 -1.26 -12.21 -30.13
N ILE A 350 -0.33 -12.71 -29.31
CA ILE A 350 0.90 -13.38 -29.78
C ILE A 350 0.59 -14.71 -30.48
N LYS A 351 -0.42 -15.47 -30.03
CA LYS A 351 -0.78 -16.77 -30.63
C LYS A 351 -1.29 -16.70 -32.09
N ASN A 352 -1.67 -15.52 -32.59
CA ASN A 352 -2.18 -15.32 -33.95
C ASN A 352 -1.27 -14.48 -34.86
N ALA A 353 -0.09 -14.06 -34.42
CA ALA A 353 0.75 -13.10 -35.14
C ALA A 353 1.74 -13.76 -36.11
N SER A 354 1.29 -14.11 -37.32
CA SER A 354 2.18 -14.53 -38.42
C SER A 354 2.77 -13.38 -39.25
N ASN A 355 2.57 -12.10 -38.86
CA ASN A 355 3.10 -10.95 -39.61
C ASN A 355 3.80 -9.93 -38.69
N ILE A 356 5.07 -9.62 -39.00
CA ILE A 356 5.95 -8.65 -38.30
C ILE A 356 5.30 -7.26 -38.11
N LYS A 357 4.39 -6.87 -39.02
CA LYS A 357 3.62 -5.61 -38.94
C LYS A 357 2.64 -5.59 -37.76
N THR A 358 2.04 -6.73 -37.40
CA THR A 358 1.09 -6.84 -36.27
C THR A 358 1.79 -6.60 -34.94
N LYS A 359 3.02 -7.11 -34.80
CA LYS A 359 3.85 -6.90 -33.60
C LYS A 359 4.23 -5.43 -33.41
N ALA A 360 4.67 -4.75 -34.47
CA ALA A 360 5.05 -3.34 -34.37
C ALA A 360 3.89 -2.43 -33.93
N VAL A 361 2.69 -2.64 -34.48
CA VAL A 361 1.49 -1.89 -34.07
C VAL A 361 1.11 -2.18 -32.62
N TYR A 362 1.19 -3.45 -32.19
CA TYR A 362 0.99 -3.84 -30.80
C TYR A 362 2.00 -3.17 -29.86
N ASP A 363 3.29 -3.25 -30.16
CA ASP A 363 4.37 -2.66 -29.37
C ASP A 363 4.19 -1.13 -29.25
N PHE A 364 3.74 -0.45 -30.32
CA PHE A 364 3.39 0.97 -30.28
C PHE A 364 2.19 1.26 -29.38
N SER A 365 1.14 0.42 -29.41
CA SER A 365 -0.04 0.59 -28.55
C SER A 365 0.28 0.53 -27.05
N LEU A 366 1.30 -0.25 -26.68
CA LEU A 366 1.79 -0.33 -25.30
C LEU A 366 2.40 0.99 -24.81
N LEU A 367 2.79 1.90 -25.71
CA LEU A 367 3.31 3.21 -25.35
C LEU A 367 2.22 4.13 -24.80
N ASN A 368 0.93 3.89 -25.08
CA ASN A 368 -0.18 4.68 -24.54
C ASN A 368 -0.17 4.77 -23.00
N ASN A 369 0.34 3.73 -22.33
CA ASN A 369 0.53 3.76 -20.89
C ASN A 369 1.93 4.31 -20.54
N PRO A 370 2.03 5.48 -19.87
CA PRO A 370 3.33 6.03 -19.49
C PRO A 370 4.01 5.27 -18.33
N GLY A 371 3.35 4.31 -17.68
CA GLY A 371 3.94 3.51 -16.59
C GLY A 371 4.03 4.25 -15.25
N THR A 372 3.27 5.32 -15.06
CA THR A 372 3.38 6.16 -13.85
C THR A 372 2.30 5.89 -12.79
N GLY A 373 1.39 4.95 -13.03
CA GLY A 373 0.30 4.60 -12.10
C GLY A 373 0.82 4.09 -10.75
N MET A 374 1.90 3.32 -10.77
CA MET A 374 2.55 2.84 -9.56
C MET A 374 3.05 3.97 -8.64
N ILE A 375 3.63 5.02 -9.23
CA ILE A 375 4.10 6.20 -8.51
C ILE A 375 2.93 6.99 -7.93
N ILE A 376 1.80 7.07 -8.66
CA ILE A 376 0.56 7.66 -8.14
C ILE A 376 0.06 6.87 -6.91
N ASN A 377 0.15 5.55 -6.92
CA ASN A 377 -0.21 4.72 -5.77
C ASN A 377 0.73 4.98 -4.58
N LYS A 378 2.04 5.14 -4.80
CA LYS A 378 2.97 5.52 -3.72
C LYS A 378 2.66 6.90 -3.13
N LEU A 379 2.26 7.87 -3.94
CA LEU A 379 1.81 9.18 -3.42
C LEU A 379 0.53 9.04 -2.58
N ASN A 380 -0.40 8.16 -2.97
CA ASN A 380 -1.58 7.86 -2.17
C ASN A 380 -1.21 7.19 -0.85
N ASP A 381 -0.26 6.25 -0.86
CA ASP A 381 0.25 5.61 0.35
C ASP A 381 0.88 6.62 1.28
N MET A 382 1.69 7.56 0.78
CA MET A 382 2.27 8.62 1.61
C MET A 382 1.19 9.50 2.19
N ASN A 383 0.17 9.87 1.41
CA ASN A 383 -0.94 10.66 1.93
C ASN A 383 -1.71 9.90 3.01
N ARG A 384 -1.93 8.60 2.80
CA ARG A 384 -2.60 7.72 3.76
C ARG A 384 -1.80 7.61 5.06
N ILE A 385 -0.50 7.33 4.96
CA ILE A 385 0.41 7.20 6.09
C ILE A 385 0.49 8.51 6.88
N TYR A 386 0.77 9.63 6.21
CA TYR A 386 1.10 10.89 6.89
C TYR A 386 -0.09 11.78 7.23
N ASN A 387 -1.17 11.73 6.46
CA ASN A 387 -2.29 12.66 6.63
C ASN A 387 -3.58 11.97 7.05
N HIS A 388 -3.75 10.65 6.84
CA HIS A 388 -4.99 9.95 7.15
C HIS A 388 -4.88 8.89 8.25
N THR A 389 -3.69 8.64 8.80
CA THR A 389 -3.52 7.79 9.99
C THR A 389 -4.08 8.50 11.22
N ALA A 390 -5.09 7.91 11.85
CA ALA A 390 -5.64 8.39 13.12
C ALA A 390 -4.96 7.74 14.31
N GLU A 391 -4.69 6.44 14.22
CA GLU A 391 -4.12 5.65 15.32
C GLU A 391 -3.02 4.73 14.79
N ILE A 392 -2.01 4.51 15.63
CA ILE A 392 -0.97 3.51 15.40
C ILE A 392 -1.10 2.44 16.48
N CYS A 393 -1.45 1.22 16.07
CA CYS A 393 -1.54 0.07 16.96
C CYS A 393 -0.36 -0.87 16.71
N VAL A 394 0.07 -1.59 17.74
CA VAL A 394 1.19 -2.54 17.64
C VAL A 394 0.78 -3.82 18.34
N ASP A 395 0.95 -4.95 17.66
CA ASP A 395 0.88 -6.27 18.29
C ASP A 395 2.26 -6.96 18.27
N GLN A 396 2.29 -8.25 18.57
CA GLN A 396 3.55 -9.00 18.65
C GLN A 396 4.28 -9.11 17.29
N ASN A 397 3.56 -8.99 16.18
CA ASN A 397 4.04 -9.28 14.83
C ASN A 397 3.98 -8.07 13.88
N ASN A 398 3.09 -7.12 14.10
CA ASN A 398 2.75 -6.07 13.15
C ASN A 398 2.57 -4.69 13.82
N ILE A 399 2.85 -3.66 13.02
CA ILE A 399 2.40 -2.29 13.24
C ILE A 399 1.20 -2.04 12.33
N TYR A 400 0.17 -1.41 12.87
CA TYR A 400 -1.07 -1.07 12.16
C TYR A 400 -1.25 0.45 12.13
N LEU A 401 -1.39 1.03 10.95
CA LEU A 401 -1.80 2.44 10.78
C LEU A 401 -3.27 2.43 10.40
N VAL A 402 -4.11 2.83 11.34
CA VAL A 402 -5.57 2.82 11.21
C VAL A 402 -6.04 4.17 10.72
N GLN A 403 -6.79 4.20 9.62
CA GLN A 403 -7.35 5.43 9.09
C GLN A 403 -8.51 5.95 9.95
N ASN A 404 -8.67 7.28 9.95
CA ASN A 404 -9.83 7.91 10.57
C ASN A 404 -11.11 7.49 9.84
N GLN A 405 -12.00 6.74 10.48
CA GLN A 405 -13.34 6.54 9.96
C GLN A 405 -14.03 7.90 9.99
N LYS A 406 -14.23 8.54 8.82
CA LYS A 406 -15.22 9.61 8.76
C LYS A 406 -16.53 9.01 9.24
N GLN A 407 -16.98 9.44 10.43
CA GLN A 407 -18.38 9.32 10.81
C GLN A 407 -19.16 10.09 9.74
N ASN A 408 -19.63 9.39 8.73
CA ASN A 408 -20.77 9.82 7.95
C ASN A 408 -21.95 9.77 8.91
N ILE A 409 -22.18 10.86 9.64
CA ILE A 409 -23.44 11.12 10.34
C ILE A 409 -24.47 11.55 9.29
#